data_AF-A0A7K3PMP0-F1
#
_entry.id   AF-A0A7K3PMP0-F1
#
_cell.length_a   1.000
_cell.length_b   1.000
_cell.length_c   1.000
_cell.angle_alpha   90.00
_cell.angle_beta   90.00
_cell.angle_gamma   90.00
#
_symmetry.space_group_name_H-M   'P 1'
#
loop_
_entity.id
_entity.type
_entity.pdbx_description
1 polymer ?
#
loop_
_entity_poly.entity_id
_entity_poly.type
_entity_poly.pdbx_seq_one_letter_code
_entity_poly.pdbx_strand_id
1 'polypeptide(L)'
;HPADLDLAGLADPDAVRLALLERHHHARVELDAAVLDEARDTLARWRRAVADWARHPSRPVPGEVRDRLRAAWEDDLDAPGVLRVLRRVETDPDLADGARFEICAYADRFLGLHLTRDVGTAY
;
A
#
# COMPACT_ATOMS: atom_id res chain seq x y z
N HIS A 1 20.78 19.46 -0.67
CA HIS A 1 21.23 19.62 0.73
C HIS A 1 20.21 18.90 1.60
N PRO A 2 20.57 18.18 2.67
CA PRO A 2 19.63 17.48 3.57
C PRO A 2 18.69 18.41 4.37
N ALA A 3 18.44 19.63 3.90
CA ALA A 3 17.65 20.66 4.57
C ALA A 3 16.26 20.91 3.93
N ASP A 4 15.90 20.21 2.84
CA ASP A 4 14.62 20.45 2.13
C ASP A 4 13.52 19.42 2.43
N LEU A 5 13.77 18.46 3.34
CA LEU A 5 12.65 17.73 3.95
C LEU A 5 11.99 18.66 4.95
N ASP A 6 11.07 19.49 4.46
CA ASP A 6 10.16 20.26 5.31
C ASP A 6 9.53 19.30 6.34
N LEU A 7 9.37 19.76 7.58
CA LEU A 7 8.61 19.04 8.59
C LEU A 7 7.19 18.72 8.09
N ALA A 8 6.67 19.50 7.14
CA ALA A 8 5.43 19.19 6.42
C ALA A 8 5.51 17.90 5.56
N GLY A 9 6.65 17.59 4.95
CA GLY A 9 6.87 16.33 4.22
C GLY A 9 6.93 15.11 5.15
N LEU A 10 7.46 15.28 6.36
CA LEU A 10 7.41 14.28 7.43
C LEU A 10 6.08 14.27 8.21
N ALA A 11 5.18 15.22 7.95
CA ALA A 11 3.87 15.32 8.61
C ALA A 11 2.84 14.32 8.07
N ASP A 12 3.17 13.57 7.01
CA ASP A 12 2.41 12.40 6.58
C ASP A 12 3.18 11.10 6.89
N PRO A 13 2.94 10.47 8.05
CA PRO A 13 3.63 9.26 8.46
C PRO A 13 3.40 8.08 7.51
N ASP A 14 2.28 8.04 6.80
CA ASP A 14 1.96 6.93 5.91
C ASP A 14 2.73 7.08 4.59
N ALA A 15 2.89 8.31 4.09
CA ALA A 15 3.72 8.57 2.91
C ALA A 15 5.20 8.24 3.16
N VAL A 16 5.75 8.66 4.30
CA VAL A 16 7.12 8.29 4.70
C VAL A 16 7.26 6.78 4.80
N ARG A 17 6.29 6.11 5.42
CA ARG A 17 6.29 4.65 5.55
C ARG A 17 6.24 3.96 4.18
N LEU A 18 5.37 4.40 3.27
CA LEU A 18 5.34 3.85 1.90
C LEU A 18 6.69 4.03 1.21
N ALA A 19 7.28 5.23 1.27
CA ALA A 19 8.57 5.51 0.65
C ALA A 19 9.70 4.60 1.18
N LEU A 20 9.68 4.27 2.48
CA LEU A 20 10.62 3.32 3.07
C LEU A 20 10.35 1.88 2.61
N LEU A 21 9.08 1.47 2.53
CA LEU A 21 8.67 0.11 2.14
C LEU A 21 8.88 -0.19 0.64
N GLU A 22 9.08 0.82 -0.21
CA GLU A 22 9.43 0.63 -1.63
C GLU A 22 10.83 0.02 -1.84
N ARG A 23 11.65 -0.03 -0.79
CA ARG A 23 12.98 -0.66 -0.81
C ARG A 23 13.07 -1.76 0.23
N HIS A 24 13.96 -2.71 -0.02
CA HIS A 24 14.26 -3.75 0.97
C HIS A 24 14.83 -3.10 2.23
N HIS A 25 14.54 -3.67 3.40
CA HIS A 25 14.90 -3.05 4.68
C HIS A 25 16.43 -2.96 4.94
N HIS A 26 17.23 -3.66 4.12
CA HIS A 26 18.69 -3.58 4.09
C HIS A 26 19.25 -2.50 3.16
N ALA A 27 18.40 -1.93 2.30
CA ALA A 27 18.80 -0.93 1.32
C ALA A 27 18.82 0.46 1.95
N ARG A 28 19.77 1.28 1.53
CA ARG A 28 19.77 2.71 1.83
C ARG A 28 18.62 3.38 1.06
N VAL A 29 17.81 4.15 1.77
CA VAL A 29 16.73 4.97 1.18
C VAL A 29 17.13 6.43 1.26
N GLU A 30 17.16 7.10 0.11
CA GLU A 30 17.23 8.55 0.05
C GLU A 30 15.80 9.08 -0.05
N LEU A 31 15.40 9.91 0.91
CA LEU A 31 14.11 10.56 0.92
C LEU A 31 14.29 12.01 0.46
N ASP A 32 13.56 12.39 -0.58
CA ASP A 32 13.41 13.78 -1.00
C ASP A 32 11.93 14.12 -1.17
N ALA A 33 11.64 15.39 -1.43
CA ALA A 33 10.27 15.87 -1.58
C ALA A 33 9.51 15.15 -2.71
N ALA A 34 10.18 14.84 -3.83
CA ALA A 34 9.55 14.19 -4.97
C ALA A 34 9.16 12.73 -4.65
N VAL A 35 10.01 12.00 -3.94
CA VAL A 35 9.71 10.64 -3.46
C VAL A 35 8.50 10.66 -2.51
N LEU A 36 8.43 11.65 -1.61
CA LEU A 36 7.30 11.78 -0.68
C LEU A 36 6.01 12.25 -1.37
N ASP A 37 6.09 13.08 -2.41
CA ASP A 37 4.96 13.46 -3.26
C ASP A 37 4.38 12.24 -3.99
N GLU A 38 5.25 11.43 -4.62
CA GLU A 38 4.84 10.21 -5.32
C GLU A 38 4.19 9.18 -4.37
N ALA A 39 4.74 9.05 -3.16
CA ALA A 39 4.17 8.19 -2.13
C ALA A 39 2.78 8.67 -1.69
N ARG A 40 2.61 9.99 -1.50
CA ARG A 40 1.30 10.60 -1.16
C ARG A 40 0.26 10.35 -2.25
N ASP A 41 0.63 10.59 -3.51
CA ASP A 41 -0.26 10.37 -4.65
C ASP A 41 -0.65 8.89 -4.79
N THR A 42 0.30 7.98 -4.55
CA THR A 42 0.04 6.55 -4.56
C THR A 42 -0.92 6.14 -3.45
N LEU A 43 -0.73 6.62 -2.22
CA LEU A 43 -1.65 6.33 -1.12
C LEU A 43 -3.03 6.91 -1.37
N ALA A 44 -3.13 8.14 -1.87
CA ALA A 44 -4.41 8.76 -2.19
C ALA A 44 -5.16 7.95 -3.26
N ARG A 45 -4.45 7.49 -4.30
CA ARG A 45 -5.03 6.64 -5.35
C ARG A 45 -5.51 5.29 -4.77
N TRP A 46 -4.67 4.60 -4.00
CA TRP A 46 -5.03 3.32 -3.41
C TRP A 46 -6.18 3.41 -2.42
N ARG A 47 -6.20 4.42 -1.55
CA ARG A 47 -7.28 4.60 -0.56
C ARG A 47 -8.63 4.87 -1.23
N ARG A 48 -8.65 5.67 -2.30
CA ARG A 48 -9.85 5.86 -3.13
C ARG A 48 -10.32 4.55 -3.75
N ALA A 49 -9.42 3.79 -4.38
CA ALA A 49 -9.75 2.51 -4.98
C ALA A 49 -10.28 1.49 -3.95
N VAL A 50 -9.65 1.43 -2.77
CA VAL A 50 -10.09 0.55 -1.66
C VAL A 50 -11.46 0.98 -1.13
N ALA A 51 -11.71 2.28 -0.96
CA ALA A 51 -13.03 2.79 -0.57
C ALA A 51 -14.09 2.48 -1.63
N ASP A 52 -13.72 2.50 -2.91
CA ASP A 52 -14.61 2.12 -4.01
C ASP A 52 -14.96 0.64 -3.98
N TRP A 53 -13.96 -0.23 -3.86
CA TRP A 53 -14.14 -1.67 -3.78
C TRP A 53 -14.91 -2.11 -2.54
N ALA A 54 -14.79 -1.39 -1.42
CA ALA A 54 -15.52 -1.66 -0.18
C ALA A 54 -17.05 -1.56 -0.34
N ARG A 55 -17.55 -0.91 -1.40
CA ARG A 55 -19.00 -0.83 -1.70
C ARG A 55 -19.55 -2.10 -2.35
N HIS A 56 -18.70 -3.05 -2.72
CA HIS A 56 -19.09 -4.30 -3.34
C HIS A 56 -19.16 -5.44 -2.30
N PRO A 57 -19.96 -6.50 -2.55
CA PRO A 57 -20.03 -7.63 -1.63
C PRO A 57 -18.65 -8.25 -1.38
N SER A 58 -18.28 -8.41 -0.10
CA SER A 58 -16.99 -9.00 0.30
C SER A 58 -16.79 -10.38 -0.33
N ARG A 59 -15.54 -10.67 -0.70
CA ARG A 59 -15.09 -11.96 -1.24
C ARG A 59 -13.77 -12.32 -0.58
N PRO A 60 -13.56 -13.59 -0.18
CA PRO A 60 -12.33 -13.98 0.50
C PRO A 60 -11.10 -13.72 -0.35
N VAL A 61 -9.99 -13.39 0.31
CA VAL A 61 -8.67 -13.31 -0.34
C VAL A 61 -8.36 -14.64 -1.05
N PRO A 62 -8.13 -14.64 -2.39
CA PRO A 62 -7.79 -15.84 -3.13
C PRO A 62 -6.53 -16.52 -2.57
N GLY A 63 -6.53 -17.86 -2.52
CA GLY A 63 -5.43 -18.65 -1.94
C GLY A 63 -4.07 -18.29 -2.54
N GLU A 64 -3.98 -18.19 -3.86
CA GLU A 64 -2.73 -17.82 -4.54
C GLU A 64 -2.21 -16.43 -4.14
N VAL A 65 -3.11 -15.45 -3.95
CA VAL A 65 -2.71 -14.11 -3.52
C VAL A 65 -2.23 -14.13 -2.08
N ARG A 66 -2.93 -14.86 -1.21
CA ARG A 66 -2.51 -15.08 0.19
C ARG A 66 -1.13 -15.74 0.26
N ASP A 67 -0.88 -16.75 -0.58
CA ASP A 67 0.38 -17.47 -0.62
C ASP A 67 1.53 -16.57 -1.12
N ARG A 68 1.29 -15.74 -2.14
CA ARG A 68 2.27 -14.75 -2.62
C ARG A 68 2.60 -13.71 -1.54
N LEU A 69 1.59 -13.22 -0.83
CA LEU A 69 1.81 -12.29 0.28
C LEU A 69 2.63 -12.96 1.39
N ARG A 70 2.26 -14.18 1.81
CA ARG A 70 3.01 -14.94 2.82
C ARG A 70 4.46 -15.18 2.39
N ALA A 71 4.69 -15.61 1.15
CA ALA A 71 6.02 -15.85 0.62
C ALA A 71 6.91 -14.60 0.69
N ALA A 72 6.38 -13.42 0.33
CA ALA A 72 7.12 -12.16 0.45
C ALA A 72 7.45 -11.82 1.91
N TRP A 73 6.57 -12.13 2.86
CA TRP A 73 6.86 -11.92 4.28
C TRP A 73 7.93 -12.87 4.82
N GLU A 74 7.90 -14.13 4.39
CA GLU A 74 8.88 -15.16 4.78
C GLU A 74 10.24 -14.96 4.10
N ASP A 75 10.26 -14.29 2.95
CA ASP A 75 11.47 -13.89 2.22
C ASP A 75 12.00 -12.56 2.76
N ASP A 76 12.56 -12.62 3.97
CA ASP A 76 13.30 -11.52 4.61
C ASP A 76 12.53 -10.19 4.70
N LEU A 77 11.22 -10.28 4.96
CA LEU A 77 10.32 -9.13 4.99
C LEU A 77 10.37 -8.30 3.69
N ASP A 78 10.24 -8.95 2.52
CA ASP A 78 10.17 -8.31 1.20
C ASP A 78 8.89 -7.45 1.05
N ALA A 79 8.86 -6.32 1.75
CA ALA A 79 7.85 -5.29 1.62
C ALA A 79 7.70 -4.79 0.17
N PRO A 80 8.78 -4.58 -0.62
CA PRO A 80 8.65 -4.30 -2.05
C PRO A 80 7.86 -5.38 -2.80
N GLY A 81 8.02 -6.66 -2.45
CA GLY A 81 7.24 -7.77 -2.98
C GLY A 81 5.76 -7.68 -2.67
N VAL A 82 5.42 -7.32 -1.45
CA VAL A 82 4.03 -7.09 -1.03
C VAL A 82 3.43 -5.92 -1.80
N LEU A 83 4.16 -4.81 -1.96
CA LEU A 83 3.71 -3.66 -2.74
C LEU A 83 3.54 -4.00 -4.22
N ARG A 84 4.39 -4.87 -4.81
CA ARG A 84 4.19 -5.42 -6.17
C ARG A 84 2.87 -6.20 -6.28
N VAL A 85 2.49 -6.98 -5.26
CA VAL A 85 1.20 -7.67 -5.24
C VAL A 85 0.05 -6.67 -5.23
N LEU A 86 0.10 -5.62 -4.41
CA LEU A 86 -0.94 -4.58 -4.37
C LEU A 86 -1.10 -3.85 -5.70
N ARG A 87 0.02 -3.47 -6.35
CA ARG A 87 0.00 -2.88 -7.71
C ARG A 87 -0.69 -3.79 -8.73
N ARG A 88 -0.46 -5.10 -8.64
CA ARG A 88 -1.13 -6.06 -9.53
C ARG A 88 -2.64 -6.12 -9.26
N VAL A 89 -3.04 -6.18 -7.99
CA VAL A 89 -4.46 -6.22 -7.58
C VAL A 89 -5.26 -5.04 -8.13
N GLU A 90 -4.66 -3.85 -8.14
CA GLU A 90 -5.25 -2.62 -8.69
C GLU A 90 -5.62 -2.74 -10.17
N THR A 91 -4.90 -3.55 -10.94
CA THR A 91 -5.02 -3.65 -12.40
C THR A 91 -5.57 -4.98 -12.91
N ASP A 92 -5.68 -6.01 -12.06
CA ASP A 92 -6.03 -7.38 -12.44
C ASP A 92 -7.53 -7.50 -12.74
N PRO A 93 -7.96 -7.66 -14.00
CA PRO A 93 -9.38 -7.65 -14.37
C PRO A 93 -10.15 -8.89 -13.87
N ASP A 94 -9.45 -9.96 -13.48
CA ASP A 94 -10.07 -11.22 -13.05
C ASP A 94 -10.37 -11.22 -11.54
N LEU A 95 -9.89 -10.21 -10.80
CA LEU A 95 -10.21 -10.04 -9.38
C LEU A 95 -11.51 -9.27 -9.19
N ALA A 96 -12.47 -9.90 -8.51
CA ALA A 96 -13.66 -9.22 -8.04
C ALA A 96 -13.31 -8.11 -7.04
N ASP A 97 -13.99 -6.96 -7.11
CA ASP A 97 -13.72 -5.80 -6.26
C ASP A 97 -13.75 -6.12 -4.76
N GLY A 98 -14.75 -6.88 -4.30
CA GLY A 98 -14.80 -7.32 -2.91
C GLY A 98 -13.59 -8.14 -2.45
N ALA A 99 -12.92 -8.86 -3.36
CA ALA A 99 -11.67 -9.55 -3.07
C ALA A 99 -10.48 -8.60 -3.08
N ARG A 100 -10.45 -7.61 -4.00
CA ARG A 100 -9.42 -6.55 -4.02
C ARG A 100 -9.39 -5.80 -2.69
N PHE A 101 -10.56 -5.43 -2.17
CA PHE A 101 -10.71 -4.82 -0.85
C PHE A 101 -10.10 -5.69 0.25
N GLU A 102 -10.50 -6.97 0.34
CA GLU A 102 -10.00 -7.89 1.38
C GLU A 102 -8.49 -8.12 1.26
N ILE A 103 -7.92 -8.15 0.05
CA ILE A 103 -6.48 -8.26 -0.17
C ILE A 103 -5.76 -7.04 0.42
N CYS A 104 -6.22 -5.83 0.09
CA CYS A 104 -5.65 -4.60 0.61
C CYS A 104 -5.74 -4.55 2.14
N ALA A 105 -6.91 -4.84 2.71
CA ALA A 105 -7.11 -4.87 4.16
C ALA A 105 -6.26 -5.94 4.87
N TYR A 106 -6.03 -7.10 4.23
CA TYR A 106 -5.17 -8.15 4.76
C TYR A 106 -3.70 -7.75 4.73
N ALA A 107 -3.20 -7.21 3.62
CA ALA A 107 -1.81 -6.77 3.48
C ALA A 107 -1.49 -5.58 4.40
N ASP A 108 -2.45 -4.68 4.61
CA ASP A 108 -2.27 -3.47 5.42
C ASP A 108 -1.99 -3.77 6.90
N ARG A 109 -2.37 -4.94 7.41
CA ARG A 109 -2.03 -5.37 8.79
C ARG A 109 -0.52 -5.49 9.03
N PHE A 110 0.25 -5.70 7.96
CA PHE A 110 1.70 -5.77 8.01
C PHE A 110 2.33 -4.45 7.57
N LEU A 111 1.76 -3.81 6.55
CA LEU A 111 2.32 -2.59 5.98
C LEU A 111 2.08 -1.38 6.88
N GLY A 112 0.92 -1.27 7.53
CA GLY A 112 0.55 -0.14 8.38
C GLY A 112 0.36 1.16 7.60
N LEU A 113 -0.16 1.09 6.37
CA LEU A 113 -0.40 2.22 5.47
C LEU A 113 -1.81 2.79 5.59
N HIS A 114 -2.66 2.21 6.45
CA HIS A 114 -4.03 2.67 6.67
C HIS A 114 -4.82 2.76 5.35
N LEU A 115 -4.76 1.70 4.55
CA LEU A 115 -5.37 1.66 3.20
C LEU A 115 -6.90 1.74 3.25
N THR A 116 -7.50 1.35 4.38
CA THR A 116 -8.96 1.37 4.59
C THR A 116 -9.46 2.68 5.20
N ARG A 117 -8.60 3.69 5.38
CA ARG A 117 -8.93 4.95 6.08
C ARG A 117 -10.11 5.72 5.48
N ASP A 118 -10.26 5.67 4.15
CA ASP A 118 -11.30 6.43 3.43
C ASP A 118 -12.58 5.59 3.21
N VAL A 119 -12.67 4.40 3.81
CA VAL A 119 -13.87 3.57 3.73
C VAL A 119 -14.98 4.23 4.56
N GLY A 120 -16.11 4.50 3.91
CA GLY A 120 -17.28 5.11 4.58
C GLY A 120 -17.17 6.63 4.80
N THR A 121 -16.11 7.28 4.31
CA THR A 121 -16.10 8.74 4.21
C THR A 121 -16.96 9.16 3.02
N ALA A 122 -17.98 10.00 3.27
CA ALA A 122 -18.73 10.63 2.19
C ALA A 122 -17.83 11.71 1.56
N TYR A 123 -17.60 11.63 0.25
CA TYR A 123 -17.00 12.71 -0.53
C TYR A 123 -18.01 13.84 -0.74
#